data_AF-A0A8C4QNH0-F1
#
_entry.id   AF-A0A8C4QNH0-F1
#
_cell.length_a   1.000
_cell.length_b   1.000
_cell.length_c   1.000
_cell.angle_alpha   90.00
_cell.angle_beta   90.00
_cell.angle_gamma   90.00
#
_symmetry.space_group_name_H-M   'P 1'
#
loop_
_entity.id
_entity.type
_entity.pdbx_description
1 polymer ?
#
loop_
_entity_poly.entity_id
_entity_poly.type
_entity_poly.pdbx_seq_one_letter_code
_entity_poly.pdbx_strand_id
1 'polypeptide(L)'
;MCNPQATEEYQRHLVWEENLERILKHNLEYSLGKHSWTMEMNKFGDMKPKEFHKTMNGYRHPAGRLHGAHATFLPPAFFHPPPSIDWRDYGFVTNVKDQDDQQCLFDPRLSVTSLSTYVDIPQGNETALKIAVASEGPVSVAIDASNASFQFYSSGEQMNITSMSADGIL
;
A
#
# COMPACT_ATOMS: atom_id res chain seq x y z
N MET A 1 39.85 12.62 16.36
CA MET A 1 38.99 12.69 15.16
C MET A 1 38.00 11.54 15.27
N CYS A 2 36.69 11.79 15.33
CA CYS A 2 35.68 10.73 15.40
C CYS A 2 35.48 10.11 14.01
N ASN A 3 35.36 8.78 13.96
CA ASN A 3 35.07 8.02 12.75
C ASN A 3 33.69 8.45 12.19
N PRO A 4 33.60 8.92 10.94
CA PRO A 4 32.32 9.31 10.32
C PRO A 4 31.28 8.19 10.33
N GLN A 5 31.69 6.92 10.15
CA GLN A 5 30.78 5.76 10.22
C GLN A 5 30.21 5.56 11.63
N ALA A 6 31.01 5.77 12.68
CA ALA A 6 30.53 5.68 14.06
C ALA A 6 29.51 6.78 14.40
N THR A 7 29.54 7.90 13.66
CA THR A 7 28.55 8.97 13.83
C THR A 7 27.23 8.60 13.16
N GLU A 8 27.28 8.03 11.95
CA GLU A 8 26.09 7.57 11.23
C GLU A 8 25.39 6.41 11.94
N GLU A 9 26.14 5.37 12.34
CA GLU A 9 25.62 4.23 13.09
C GLU A 9 24.93 4.68 14.37
N TYR A 10 25.54 5.61 15.12
CA TYR A 10 24.93 6.19 16.31
C TYR A 10 23.62 6.93 16.00
N GLN A 11 23.56 7.73 14.94
CA GLN A 11 22.34 8.43 14.54
C GLN A 11 21.23 7.45 14.11
N ARG A 12 21.58 6.39 13.37
CA ARG A 12 20.63 5.33 12.97
C ARG A 12 20.13 4.54 14.17
N HIS A 13 20.99 4.27 15.15
CA HIS A 13 20.61 3.61 16.40
C HIS A 13 19.60 4.44 17.20
N LEU A 14 19.80 5.75 17.33
CA LEU A 14 18.83 6.63 17.99
C LEU A 14 17.46 6.61 17.32
N VAL A 15 17.42 6.60 15.98
CA VAL A 15 16.16 6.48 15.23
C VAL A 15 15.48 5.14 15.48
N TRP A 16 16.27 4.06 15.55
CA TRP A 16 15.76 2.74 15.88
C TRP A 16 15.15 2.67 17.27
N GLU A 17 15.79 3.29 18.27
CA GLU A 17 15.26 3.38 19.64
C GLU A 17 13.94 4.16 19.68
N GLU A 18 13.87 5.33 19.05
CA GLU A 18 12.63 6.13 18.96
C GLU A 18 11.49 5.35 18.30
N ASN A 19 11.79 4.61 17.23
CA ASN A 19 10.81 3.79 16.54
C ASN A 19 10.36 2.58 17.37
N LEU A 20 11.29 1.96 18.12
CA LEU A 20 10.97 0.86 19.03
C LEU A 20 10.03 1.33 20.14
N GLU A 21 10.30 2.48 20.76
CA GLU A 21 9.42 3.06 21.77
C GLU A 21 8.02 3.32 21.22
N ARG A 22 7.92 3.82 19.99
CA ARG A 22 6.64 4.03 19.30
C ARG A 22 5.86 2.72 19.13
N ILE A 23 6.53 1.65 18.68
CA ILE A 23 5.93 0.32 18.49
C ILE A 23 5.44 -0.23 19.84
N LEU A 24 6.26 -0.17 20.88
CA LEU A 24 5.92 -0.68 22.21
C LEU A 24 4.73 0.06 22.80
N LYS A 25 4.72 1.39 22.71
CA LYS A 25 3.60 2.21 23.18
C LYS A 25 2.30 1.88 22.45
N HIS A 26 2.35 1.76 21.12
CA HIS A 26 1.19 1.39 20.32
C HIS A 26 0.64 0.00 20.69
N ASN A 27 1.51 -1.00 20.82
CA ASN A 27 1.10 -2.35 21.18
C ASN A 27 0.57 -2.44 22.62
N LEU A 28 1.07 -1.61 23.53
CA LEU A 28 0.46 -1.44 24.85
C LEU A 28 -0.97 -0.88 24.73
N GLU A 29 -1.18 0.17 23.92
CA GLU A 29 -2.50 0.72 23.66
C GLU A 29 -3.45 -0.29 22.98
N TYR A 30 -2.94 -1.13 22.06
CA TYR A 30 -3.67 -2.25 21.49
C TYR A 30 -4.12 -3.25 22.57
N SER A 31 -3.23 -3.62 23.50
CA SER A 31 -3.58 -4.52 24.62
C SER A 31 -4.66 -3.96 25.55
N LEU A 32 -4.83 -2.63 25.56
CA LEU A 32 -5.89 -1.91 26.27
C LEU A 32 -7.17 -1.73 25.41
N GLY A 33 -7.23 -2.31 24.21
CA GLY A 33 -8.37 -2.22 23.30
C GLY A 33 -8.53 -0.85 22.61
N LYS A 34 -7.49 -0.01 22.60
CA LYS A 34 -7.54 1.32 21.94
C LYS A 34 -7.28 1.25 20.44
N HIS A 35 -6.66 0.16 19.98
CA HIS A 35 -6.36 -0.08 18.56
C HIS A 35 -6.84 -1.48 18.16
N SER A 36 -7.14 -1.65 16.87
CA SER A 36 -7.57 -2.92 16.24
C SER A 36 -6.44 -3.63 15.48
N TRP A 37 -5.22 -3.10 15.56
CA TRP A 37 -4.04 -3.56 14.82
C TRP A 37 -2.79 -3.46 15.68
N THR A 38 -1.71 -4.09 15.24
CA THR A 38 -0.41 -4.14 15.93
C THR A 38 0.71 -3.61 15.04
N MET A 39 1.77 -3.16 15.70
CA MET A 39 3.02 -2.78 15.07
C MET A 39 4.13 -3.79 15.35
N GLU A 40 5.10 -3.88 14.44
CA GLU A 40 6.31 -4.67 14.62
C GLU A 40 7.52 -3.96 14.01
N MET A 41 8.69 -4.20 14.61
CA MET A 41 9.94 -3.71 14.06
C MET A 41 10.26 -4.43 12.75
N ASN A 42 10.69 -3.69 11.73
CA ASN A 42 11.02 -4.25 10.42
C ASN A 42 12.31 -3.64 9.86
N LYS A 43 12.61 -3.92 8.58
CA LYS A 43 13.83 -3.44 7.90
C LYS A 43 13.95 -1.91 7.81
N PHE A 44 12.88 -1.18 8.07
CA PHE A 44 12.85 0.30 8.07
C PHE A 44 13.00 0.89 9.48
N GLY A 45 13.40 0.07 10.46
CA GLY A 45 13.50 0.46 11.88
C GLY A 45 14.42 1.64 12.14
N ASP A 46 15.45 1.84 11.33
CA ASP A 46 16.44 2.92 11.44
C ASP A 46 16.11 4.13 10.54
N MET A 47 14.94 4.13 9.89
CA MET A 47 14.48 5.23 9.04
C MET A 47 13.49 6.11 9.77
N LYS A 48 13.63 7.43 9.60
CA LYS A 48 12.64 8.40 10.10
C LYS A 48 11.36 8.31 9.25
N PRO A 49 10.16 8.57 9.79
CA PRO A 49 8.93 8.53 8.99
C PRO A 49 8.95 9.40 7.73
N LYS A 50 9.58 10.58 7.81
CA LYS A 50 9.75 11.49 6.66
C LYS A 50 10.70 10.92 5.60
N GLU A 51 11.72 10.17 6.03
CA GLU A 51 12.65 9.49 5.15
C GLU A 51 11.93 8.33 4.44
N PHE A 52 11.25 7.49 5.21
CA PHE A 52 10.44 6.37 4.71
C PHE A 52 9.39 6.84 3.69
N HIS A 53 8.63 7.89 4.00
CA HIS A 53 7.65 8.46 3.07
C HIS A 53 8.30 8.96 1.77
N LYS A 54 9.48 9.58 1.86
CA LYS A 54 10.18 10.12 0.70
C LYS A 54 10.77 9.03 -0.21
N THR A 55 11.19 7.91 0.37
CA THR A 55 11.83 6.80 -0.37
C THR A 55 10.83 5.77 -0.87
N MET A 56 9.77 5.49 -0.10
CA MET A 56 8.83 4.39 -0.38
C MET A 56 7.53 4.83 -1.06
N ASN A 57 7.20 6.13 -1.08
CA ASN A 57 6.02 6.61 -1.80
C ASN A 57 6.39 7.05 -3.22
N GLY A 58 5.72 6.47 -4.22
CA GLY A 58 5.96 6.76 -5.64
C GLY A 58 4.79 7.42 -6.38
N TYR A 59 3.61 7.52 -5.76
CA TYR A 59 2.42 8.03 -6.43
C TYR A 59 2.60 9.49 -6.84
N ARG A 60 2.49 9.75 -8.15
CA ARG A 60 2.49 11.10 -8.71
C ARG A 60 1.15 11.31 -9.37
N HIS A 61 0.32 12.15 -8.76
CA HIS A 61 -0.93 12.55 -9.38
C HIS A 61 -0.61 13.29 -10.69
N PRO A 62 -1.09 12.83 -11.86
CA PRO A 62 -0.84 13.53 -13.10
C PRO A 62 -1.44 14.94 -13.01
N ALA A 63 -0.60 15.96 -13.15
CA ALA A 63 -1.07 17.34 -13.25
C ALA A 63 -1.83 17.48 -14.57
N GLY A 64 -3.15 17.65 -14.47
CA GLY A 64 -4.02 17.74 -15.64
C GLY A 64 -4.32 16.39 -16.29
N ARG A 65 -4.87 15.42 -15.53
CA ARG A 65 -5.82 14.47 -16.14
C ARG A 65 -6.89 15.32 -16.82
N LEU A 66 -6.70 15.61 -18.10
CA LEU A 66 -7.82 15.82 -19.00
C LEU A 66 -8.74 14.65 -18.68
N HIS A 67 -9.95 14.93 -18.20
CA HIS A 67 -11.03 13.95 -18.14
C HIS A 67 -11.40 13.57 -19.58
N GLY A 68 -10.43 13.12 -20.36
CA GLY A 68 -10.56 12.73 -21.74
C GLY A 68 -11.10 11.32 -21.74
N ALA A 69 -12.40 11.18 -21.96
CA ALA A 69 -13.08 10.01 -22.54
C ALA A 69 -12.47 8.62 -22.25
N HIS A 70 -12.10 8.29 -21.02
CA HIS A 70 -11.84 6.91 -20.61
C HIS A 70 -13.14 6.34 -20.05
N ALA A 71 -13.41 5.06 -20.35
CA ALA A 71 -14.62 4.41 -19.91
C ALA A 71 -14.60 4.26 -18.37
N THR A 72 -15.69 4.65 -17.73
CA THR A 72 -15.92 4.40 -16.30
C THR A 72 -16.47 2.99 -16.13
N PHE A 73 -15.98 2.26 -15.13
CA PHE A 73 -16.53 0.95 -14.78
C PHE A 73 -18.02 1.08 -14.41
N LEU A 74 -18.86 0.33 -15.11
CA LEU A 74 -20.28 0.24 -14.84
C LEU A 74 -20.57 -1.13 -14.23
N PRO A 75 -20.91 -1.21 -12.93
CA PRO A 75 -21.20 -2.48 -12.29
C PRO A 75 -22.43 -3.15 -12.96
N PRO A 76 -22.39 -4.47 -13.20
CA PRO A 76 -23.55 -5.17 -13.75
C PRO A 76 -24.77 -5.06 -12.83
N ALA A 77 -25.95 -4.86 -13.41
CA ALA A 77 -27.20 -4.84 -12.65
C ALA A 77 -27.42 -6.20 -11.96
N PHE A 78 -27.76 -6.18 -10.68
CA PHE A 78 -28.05 -7.38 -9.86
C PHE A 78 -26.88 -8.36 -9.66
N PHE A 79 -25.63 -7.91 -9.82
CA PHE A 79 -24.49 -8.72 -9.41
C PHE A 79 -24.40 -8.79 -7.87
N HIS A 80 -24.40 -10.00 -7.33
CA HIS A 80 -24.28 -10.25 -5.90
C HIS A 80 -22.86 -10.81 -5.62
N PRO A 81 -21.91 -9.96 -5.19
CA PRO A 81 -20.57 -10.42 -4.87
C PRO A 81 -20.59 -11.38 -3.67
N PRO A 82 -19.67 -12.36 -3.61
CA PRO A 82 -19.52 -13.23 -2.45
C PRO A 82 -19.21 -12.41 -1.18
N PRO A 83 -19.44 -12.99 0.02
CA PRO A 83 -19.14 -12.32 1.28
C PRO A 83 -17.63 -12.02 1.46
N SER A 84 -16.77 -12.87 0.92
CA SER A 84 -15.32 -12.70 0.90
C SER A 84 -14.73 -13.28 -0.39
N ILE A 85 -13.66 -12.66 -0.87
CA ILE A 85 -12.87 -13.15 -2.02
C ILE A 85 -11.38 -12.91 -1.72
N ASP A 86 -10.56 -13.92 -1.98
CA ASP A 86 -9.10 -13.81 -1.96
C ASP A 86 -8.54 -14.36 -3.27
N TRP A 87 -8.01 -13.46 -4.11
CA TRP A 87 -7.45 -13.83 -5.42
C TRP A 87 -6.18 -14.69 -5.34
N ARG A 88 -5.55 -14.77 -4.15
CA ARG A 88 -4.40 -15.67 -3.92
C ARG A 88 -4.81 -17.14 -4.01
N ASP A 89 -6.02 -17.48 -3.59
CA ASP A 89 -6.56 -18.84 -3.63
C ASP A 89 -6.73 -19.36 -5.06
N TYR A 90 -6.90 -18.44 -6.02
CA TYR A 90 -7.10 -18.73 -7.44
C TYR A 90 -5.81 -18.62 -8.26
N GLY A 91 -4.67 -18.29 -7.64
CA GLY A 91 -3.38 -18.16 -8.33
C GLY A 91 -3.21 -16.90 -9.18
N PHE A 92 -4.07 -15.88 -9.00
CA PHE A 92 -4.01 -14.60 -9.73
C PHE A 92 -3.09 -13.57 -9.08
N VAL A 93 -2.47 -13.90 -7.95
CA VAL A 93 -1.56 -13.01 -7.21
C VAL A 93 -0.18 -13.65 -7.12
N THR A 94 0.83 -12.94 -7.64
CA THR A 94 2.23 -13.38 -7.54
C THR A 94 2.82 -13.10 -6.15
N ASN A 95 3.97 -13.71 -5.85
CA ASN A 95 4.73 -13.38 -4.65
C ASN A 95 5.01 -11.87 -4.53
N VAL A 96 4.91 -11.34 -3.31
CA VAL A 96 5.22 -9.95 -2.97
C VAL A 96 6.67 -9.61 -3.39
N LYS A 97 6.85 -8.43 -3.97
CA LYS A 97 8.15 -7.90 -4.42
C LYS A 97 8.58 -6.75 -3.53
N ASP A 98 9.89 -6.55 -3.42
CA ASP A 98 10.49 -5.42 -2.72
C ASP A 98 10.80 -4.30 -3.70
N GLN A 99 10.37 -3.08 -3.39
CA GLN A 99 10.57 -1.92 -4.26
C GLN A 99 11.99 -1.32 -4.13
N ASP A 100 12.69 -1.63 -3.03
CA ASP A 100 14.07 -1.18 -2.80
C ASP A 100 15.10 -2.02 -3.57
N ASP A 101 14.70 -3.22 -4.02
CA ASP A 101 15.45 -3.96 -5.02
C ASP A 101 15.45 -3.13 -6.31
N GLN A 102 16.62 -2.59 -6.70
CA GLN A 102 16.84 -1.72 -7.87
C GLN A 102 16.49 -2.35 -9.23
N GLN A 103 15.77 -3.46 -9.22
CA GLN A 103 15.32 -4.21 -10.37
C GLN A 103 13.80 -4.05 -10.56
N CYS A 104 13.29 -2.82 -10.42
CA CYS A 104 11.98 -2.41 -10.97
C CYS A 104 12.03 -2.28 -12.51
N LEU A 105 12.82 -3.11 -13.19
CA LEU A 105 12.87 -3.16 -14.63
C LEU A 105 11.79 -4.12 -15.09
N PHE A 106 10.73 -3.57 -15.67
CA PHE A 106 9.78 -4.36 -16.45
C PHE A 106 10.58 -5.14 -17.49
N ASP A 107 10.60 -6.47 -17.38
CA ASP A 107 11.16 -7.34 -18.42
C ASP A 107 10.03 -7.69 -19.39
N PRO A 108 10.03 -7.14 -20.62
CA PRO A 108 8.98 -7.41 -21.59
C PRO A 108 8.89 -8.89 -21.96
N ARG A 109 9.96 -9.68 -21.74
CA ARG A 109 9.99 -11.12 -22.02
C ARG A 109 9.20 -11.93 -20.99
N LEU A 110 9.00 -11.38 -19.79
CA LEU A 110 8.16 -11.96 -18.75
C LEU A 110 6.72 -11.42 -18.82
N SER A 111 6.40 -10.58 -19.81
CA SER A 111 5.03 -10.12 -20.05
C SER A 111 4.16 -11.30 -20.51
N VAL A 112 3.22 -11.68 -19.64
CA VAL A 112 2.27 -12.79 -19.91
C VAL A 112 1.07 -12.31 -20.73
N THR A 113 0.82 -11.00 -20.77
CA THR A 113 -0.33 -10.41 -21.47
C THR A 113 -0.06 -8.98 -21.93
N SER A 114 -0.73 -8.56 -23.00
CA SER A 114 -0.75 -7.19 -23.50
C SER A 114 -2.00 -6.45 -23.01
N LEU A 115 -1.84 -5.27 -22.42
CA LEU A 115 -2.96 -4.43 -22.00
C LEU A 115 -3.69 -3.86 -23.22
N SER A 116 -4.97 -4.16 -23.37
CA SER A 116 -5.82 -3.61 -24.43
C SER A 116 -6.40 -2.25 -24.04
N THR A 117 -6.98 -2.17 -22.84
CA THR A 117 -7.69 -0.99 -22.32
C THR A 117 -7.64 -0.98 -20.79
N TYR A 118 -7.97 0.15 -20.17
CA TYR A 118 -8.24 0.24 -18.74
C TYR A 118 -9.53 1.03 -18.52
N VAL A 119 -10.17 0.80 -17.37
CA VAL A 119 -11.37 1.54 -16.94
C VAL A 119 -11.18 2.08 -15.54
N ASP A 120 -11.70 3.28 -15.28
CA ASP A 120 -11.62 3.89 -13.96
C ASP A 120 -12.87 3.56 -13.12
N ILE A 121 -12.68 3.26 -11.84
CA ILE A 121 -13.78 3.10 -10.89
C ILE A 121 -14.19 4.48 -10.39
N PRO A 122 -15.49 4.78 -10.26
CA PRO A 122 -15.94 6.04 -9.67
C PRO A 122 -15.28 6.28 -8.30
N GLN A 123 -14.64 7.43 -8.14
CA GLN A 123 -13.91 7.78 -6.92
C GLN A 123 -14.83 7.74 -5.69
N GLY A 124 -14.36 7.11 -4.61
CA GLY A 124 -15.11 6.98 -3.36
C GLY A 124 -16.30 6.00 -3.40
N ASN A 125 -16.50 5.26 -4.50
CA ASN A 125 -17.57 4.27 -4.61
C ASN A 125 -17.07 2.86 -4.22
N GLU A 126 -17.06 2.57 -2.92
CA GLU A 126 -16.64 1.27 -2.40
C GLU A 126 -17.51 0.10 -2.90
N THR A 127 -18.79 0.33 -3.19
CA THR A 127 -19.67 -0.70 -3.76
C THR A 127 -19.22 -1.08 -5.17
N ALA A 128 -18.89 -0.09 -6.01
CA ALA A 128 -18.34 -0.33 -7.33
C ALA A 128 -16.98 -1.02 -7.25
N LEU A 129 -16.13 -0.62 -6.28
CA LEU A 129 -14.85 -1.27 -6.02
C LEU A 129 -15.04 -2.74 -5.61
N LYS A 130 -15.97 -3.03 -4.69
CA LYS A 130 -16.29 -4.39 -4.27
C LYS A 130 -16.76 -5.26 -5.44
N ILE A 131 -17.62 -4.71 -6.30
CA ILE A 131 -18.12 -5.42 -7.48
C ILE A 131 -16.98 -5.67 -8.47
N ALA A 132 -16.17 -4.65 -8.77
CA ALA A 132 -15.01 -4.77 -9.65
C ALA A 132 -14.02 -5.83 -9.17
N VAL A 133 -13.68 -5.83 -7.87
CA VAL A 133 -12.78 -6.83 -7.29
C VAL A 133 -13.37 -8.24 -7.40
N ALA A 134 -14.69 -8.39 -7.31
CA ALA A 134 -15.33 -9.69 -7.40
C ALA A 134 -15.57 -10.17 -8.84
N SER A 135 -15.75 -9.26 -9.81
CA SER A 135 -16.07 -9.61 -11.20
C SER A 135 -14.85 -9.64 -12.11
N GLU A 136 -13.89 -8.73 -11.94
CA GLU A 136 -12.79 -8.52 -12.89
C GLU A 136 -11.47 -9.11 -12.41
N GLY A 137 -11.15 -8.99 -11.13
CA GLY A 137 -9.84 -9.44 -10.61
C GLY A 137 -9.22 -8.52 -9.56
N PRO A 138 -7.91 -8.67 -9.31
CA PRO A 138 -7.12 -7.70 -8.56
C PRO A 138 -7.21 -6.30 -9.19
N VAL A 139 -7.57 -5.29 -8.39
CA VAL A 139 -7.73 -3.89 -8.83
C VAL A 139 -6.59 -3.04 -8.30
N SER A 140 -6.08 -2.13 -9.13
CA SER A 140 -5.05 -1.17 -8.72
C SER A 140 -5.67 -0.02 -7.90
N VAL A 141 -5.06 0.31 -6.76
CA VAL A 141 -5.55 1.36 -5.86
C VAL A 141 -4.39 2.23 -5.35
N ALA A 142 -4.67 3.50 -5.13
CA ALA A 142 -3.82 4.44 -4.40
C ALA A 142 -4.42 4.69 -3.01
N ILE A 143 -3.56 4.66 -1.99
CA ILE A 143 -3.91 4.93 -0.59
C ILE A 143 -2.99 6.00 -0.02
N ASP A 144 -3.46 6.74 0.97
CA ASP A 144 -2.61 7.63 1.75
C ASP A 144 -1.74 6.83 2.74
N ALA A 145 -0.52 6.52 2.33
CA ALA A 145 0.49 5.87 3.16
C ALA A 145 1.42 6.87 3.89
N SER A 146 1.01 8.14 4.06
CA SER A 146 1.84 9.17 4.72
C SER A 146 1.88 9.04 6.25
N ASN A 147 0.94 8.31 6.85
CA ASN A 147 0.91 8.11 8.28
C ASN A 147 2.09 7.22 8.72
N ALA A 148 2.88 7.69 9.69
CA ALA A 148 4.02 6.97 10.26
C ALA A 148 3.67 5.57 10.82
N SER A 149 2.38 5.34 11.09
CA SER A 149 1.84 4.04 11.49
C SER A 149 2.02 2.96 10.44
N PHE A 150 1.93 3.30 9.14
CA PHE A 150 2.10 2.34 8.04
C PHE A 150 3.52 1.77 7.98
N GLN A 151 4.52 2.54 8.41
CA GLN A 151 5.92 2.11 8.41
C GLN A 151 6.14 0.81 9.18
N PHE A 152 5.37 0.57 10.25
CA PHE A 152 5.54 -0.57 11.15
C PHE A 152 4.29 -1.42 11.32
N TYR A 153 3.29 -1.28 10.43
CA TYR A 153 2.11 -2.13 10.45
C TYR A 153 2.52 -3.62 10.34
N SER A 154 1.97 -4.48 11.21
CA SER A 154 2.24 -5.92 11.20
C SER A 154 0.97 -6.74 10.99
N SER A 155 -0.08 -6.51 11.78
CA SER A 155 -1.31 -7.30 11.70
C SER A 155 -2.55 -6.58 12.22
N GLY A 156 -3.72 -7.14 11.91
CA GLY A 156 -5.03 -6.63 12.35
C GLY A 156 -5.74 -5.79 11.30
N GLU A 157 -6.68 -4.97 11.72
CA GLU A 157 -7.46 -4.12 10.80
C GLU A 157 -7.14 -2.65 11.09
N GLN A 158 -6.49 -1.98 10.13
CA GLN A 158 -6.13 -0.57 10.29
C GLN A 158 -7.30 0.31 9.80
N MET A 159 -8.07 0.88 10.74
CA MET A 159 -9.30 1.65 10.41
C MET A 159 -9.05 3.11 9.97
N ASN A 160 -7.82 3.60 9.94
CA ASN A 160 -7.51 5.01 9.66
C ASN A 160 -6.82 5.23 8.30
N ILE A 161 -7.32 4.55 7.26
CA ILE A 161 -6.90 4.77 5.87
C ILE A 161 -7.77 5.91 5.31
N THR A 162 -7.33 7.16 5.49
CA THR A 162 -8.03 8.31 4.91
C THR A 162 -7.81 8.33 3.40
N SER A 163 -8.86 7.97 2.66
CA SER A 163 -8.99 7.97 1.20
C SER A 163 -8.29 6.82 0.45
N MET A 164 -9.12 6.01 -0.23
CA MET A 164 -8.73 5.08 -1.28
C MET A 164 -9.17 5.68 -2.62
N SER A 165 -8.25 5.83 -3.57
CA SER A 165 -8.58 6.13 -4.97
C SER A 165 -8.27 4.89 -5.79
N ALA A 166 -9.27 4.22 -6.32
CA ALA A 166 -9.05 3.12 -7.25
C ALA A 166 -8.66 3.71 -8.61
N ASP A 167 -7.44 3.41 -9.06
CA ASP A 167 -6.92 3.85 -10.35
C ASP A 167 -6.83 2.60 -11.23
N GLY A 168 -7.70 2.50 -12.24
CA GLY A 168 -7.64 1.44 -13.26
C GLY A 168 -8.01 0.02 -12.80
N ILE A 169 -9.02 -0.55 -13.45
CA ILE A 169 -9.15 -2.00 -13.64
C ILE A 169 -8.46 -2.32 -14.96
N LEU A 170 -7.60 -3.36 -14.95
CA LEU A 170 -6.91 -3.89 -16.13
C LEU A 170 -7.82 -4.82 -16.95
#